data_AF-A0A0E3PLY3-F1
#
_entry.id   AF-A0A0E3PLY3-F1
#
_cell.length_a   1.000
_cell.length_b   1.000
_cell.length_c   1.000
_cell.angle_alpha   90.00
_cell.angle_beta   90.00
_cell.angle_gamma   90.00
#
_symmetry.space_group_name_H-M   'P 1'
#
loop_
_entity.id
_entity.type
_entity.pdbx_description
1 polymer ?
#
loop_
_entity_poly.entity_id
_entity_poly.type
_entity_poly.pdbx_seq_one_letter_code
_entity_poly.pdbx_strand_id
1 'polypeptide(L)'
;MAGEINKSCGLDIHKRFLIATILCRSGEKQQQRFDRDEDGILSLRNWVTSEKCDVVACESTSDFWVPIHDSLIKHLPFIVGNARDMKAFTHKKTDKIDSEVIAKLALNGMVQPSRVFPINHREYRSYIRLRRKLVQKRTDIKNEAHAVLAPEMFNPNLTEAHIL
;
A
#
# COMPACT_ATOMS: atom_id res chain seq x y z
N MET A 1 -3.27 7.72 -24.58
CA MET A 1 -2.39 8.85 -24.94
C MET A 1 -1.62 9.20 -23.68
N ALA A 2 -0.38 8.71 -23.54
CA ALA A 2 0.47 9.07 -22.41
C ALA A 2 1.07 10.44 -22.72
N GLY A 3 0.38 11.50 -22.29
CA GLY A 3 0.96 12.82 -22.26
C GLY A 3 2.21 12.83 -21.40
N GLU A 4 3.12 13.74 -21.71
CA GLU A 4 4.31 13.95 -20.90
C GLU A 4 3.92 14.38 -19.49
N ILE A 5 4.35 13.63 -18.48
CA ILE A 5 4.12 13.98 -17.07
C ILE A 5 5.22 14.98 -16.68
N ASN A 6 4.81 16.19 -16.30
CA ASN A 6 5.71 17.30 -15.96
C ASN A 6 5.82 17.50 -14.46
N LYS A 7 4.75 17.21 -13.70
CA LYS A 7 4.72 17.30 -12.24
C LYS A 7 4.02 16.08 -11.67
N SER A 8 4.71 15.36 -10.80
CA SER A 8 4.20 14.13 -10.17
C SER A 8 4.28 14.21 -8.65
N CYS A 9 3.42 13.49 -7.96
CA CYS A 9 3.46 13.35 -6.51
C CYS A 9 3.58 11.89 -6.10
N GLY A 10 4.59 11.55 -5.29
CA GLY A 10 4.76 10.23 -4.71
C GLY A 10 4.39 10.23 -3.23
N LEU A 11 3.64 9.20 -2.81
CA LEU A 11 3.15 9.03 -1.45
C LEU A 11 3.74 7.79 -0.81
N ASP A 12 4.37 7.97 0.35
CA ASP A 12 4.68 6.89 1.29
C ASP A 12 3.70 6.93 2.47
N ILE A 13 2.84 5.91 2.57
CA ILE A 13 1.62 5.93 3.39
C ILE A 13 1.78 5.01 4.60
N HIS A 14 1.76 5.62 5.79
CA HIS A 14 1.85 4.94 7.07
C HIS A 14 0.50 4.86 7.78
N LYS A 15 0.46 4.14 8.91
CA LYS A 15 -0.77 3.94 9.68
C LYS A 15 -1.39 5.26 10.18
N ARG A 16 -0.58 6.25 10.55
CA ARG A 16 -1.03 7.51 11.19
C ARG A 16 -0.72 8.77 10.38
N PHE A 17 0.18 8.69 9.42
CA PHE A 17 0.64 9.82 8.63
C PHE A 17 1.02 9.33 7.24
N LEU A 18 1.33 10.26 6.35
CA LEU A 18 1.98 9.98 5.08
C LEU A 18 3.04 11.05 4.79
N ILE A 19 4.04 10.68 4.01
CA ILE A 19 4.99 11.62 3.41
C ILE A 19 4.67 11.73 1.93
N ALA A 20 4.50 12.95 1.46
CA ALA A 20 4.23 13.25 0.07
C ALA A 20 5.37 14.09 -0.52
N THR A 21 5.89 13.68 -1.67
CA THR A 21 6.91 14.42 -2.42
C THR A 21 6.36 14.79 -3.78
N ILE A 22 6.31 16.09 -4.09
CA ILE A 22 6.08 16.59 -5.45
C ILE A 22 7.44 16.75 -6.14
N LEU A 23 7.54 16.22 -7.35
CA LEU A 23 8.70 16.34 -8.21
C LEU A 23 8.29 16.89 -9.57
N CYS A 24 8.96 17.97 -9.97
CA CYS A 24 8.80 18.57 -11.29
C CYS A 24 9.95 18.16 -12.21
N ARG A 25 9.67 18.12 -13.50
CA ARG A 25 10.69 17.88 -14.52
C ARG A 25 11.68 19.04 -14.65
N SER A 26 11.31 20.23 -14.19
CA SER A 26 12.20 21.39 -14.01
C SER A 26 13.27 21.18 -12.92
N GLY A 27 13.16 20.13 -12.10
CA GLY A 27 14.05 19.85 -10.97
C GLY A 27 13.55 20.39 -9.63
N GLU A 28 12.43 21.13 -9.62
CA GLU A 28 11.81 21.57 -8.36
C GLU A 28 11.26 20.38 -7.57
N LYS A 29 11.50 20.42 -6.25
CA LYS A 29 11.05 19.40 -5.31
C LYS A 29 10.39 20.06 -4.12
N GLN A 30 9.20 19.59 -3.76
CA GLN A 30 8.54 19.94 -2.51
C GLN A 30 8.21 18.65 -1.74
N GLN A 31 8.36 18.69 -0.42
CA GLN A 31 8.09 17.53 0.42
C GLN A 31 7.38 17.95 1.69
N GLN A 32 6.30 17.25 2.01
CA GLN A 32 5.46 17.56 3.16
C GLN A 32 4.93 16.29 3.83
N ARG A 33 4.74 16.39 5.14
CA ARG A 33 4.08 15.36 5.95
C ARG A 33 2.63 15.77 6.18
N PHE A 34 1.74 14.81 6.06
CA PHE A 34 0.32 14.96 6.39
C PHE A 34 -0.09 13.89 7.37
N ASP A 35 -1.01 14.21 8.27
CA ASP A 35 -1.66 13.20 9.09
C ASP A 35 -2.67 12.40 8.25
N ARG A 36 -2.94 11.15 8.66
CA ARG A 36 -3.88 10.25 7.96
C ARG A 36 -5.26 10.28 8.61
N ASP A 37 -5.77 11.48 8.79
CA ASP A 37 -7.14 11.80 9.20
C ASP A 37 -7.84 12.60 8.08
N GLU A 38 -9.09 13.00 8.31
CA GLU A 38 -9.89 13.70 7.29
C GLU A 38 -9.26 15.04 6.87
N ASP A 39 -8.79 15.83 7.85
CA ASP A 39 -8.17 17.13 7.62
C ASP A 39 -6.83 17.01 6.89
N GLY A 40 -6.00 16.02 7.25
CA GLY A 40 -4.74 15.75 6.60
C GLY A 40 -4.91 15.27 5.16
N ILE A 41 -5.89 14.40 4.88
CA ILE A 41 -6.22 13.96 3.52
C ILE A 41 -6.79 15.13 2.68
N LEU A 42 -7.63 15.98 3.28
CA LEU A 42 -8.13 17.19 2.63
C LEU A 42 -6.99 18.16 2.29
N SER A 43 -6.07 18.36 3.23
CA SER A 43 -4.89 19.21 3.06
C SER A 43 -3.97 18.70 1.94
N LEU A 44 -3.72 17.38 1.91
CA LEU A 44 -2.98 16.74 0.83
C LEU A 44 -3.64 17.00 -0.53
N ARG A 45 -4.96 16.77 -0.63
CA ARG A 45 -5.73 16.98 -1.87
C ARG A 45 -5.61 18.42 -2.35
N ASN A 46 -5.81 19.38 -1.46
CA ASN A 46 -5.72 20.80 -1.78
C ASN A 46 -4.32 21.15 -2.28
N TRP A 47 -3.28 20.66 -1.61
CA TRP A 47 -1.88 20.91 -1.97
C TRP A 47 -1.52 20.35 -3.35
N VAL A 48 -1.82 19.09 -3.65
CA VAL A 48 -1.47 18.52 -4.97
C VAL A 48 -2.30 19.14 -6.11
N THR A 49 -3.52 19.59 -5.82
CA THR A 49 -4.38 20.28 -6.80
C THR A 49 -3.91 21.71 -7.04
N SER A 50 -3.54 22.45 -5.99
CA SER A 50 -3.00 23.82 -6.12
C SER A 50 -1.67 23.83 -6.86
N GLU A 51 -0.85 22.82 -6.62
CA GLU A 51 0.41 22.61 -7.32
C GLU A 51 0.22 22.14 -8.77
N LYS A 52 -0.99 21.76 -9.19
CA LYS A 52 -1.28 21.24 -10.53
C LYS A 52 -0.44 20.00 -10.87
N CYS A 53 -0.39 19.04 -9.95
CA CYS A 53 0.22 17.73 -10.22
C CYS A 53 -0.55 17.01 -11.33
N ASP A 54 0.16 16.45 -12.29
CA ASP A 54 -0.42 15.65 -13.38
C ASP A 54 -0.83 14.25 -12.89
N VAL A 55 -0.12 13.72 -11.89
CA VAL A 55 -0.33 12.38 -11.35
C VAL A 55 0.08 12.28 -9.88
N VAL A 56 -0.64 11.46 -9.13
CA VAL A 56 -0.25 10.98 -7.79
C VAL A 56 -0.01 9.47 -7.85
N ALA A 57 1.01 8.97 -7.17
CA ALA A 57 1.29 7.55 -7.06
C ALA A 57 1.61 7.12 -5.63
N CYS A 58 1.28 5.87 -5.27
CA CYS A 58 1.64 5.25 -4.00
C CYS A 58 1.96 3.75 -4.14
N GLU A 59 2.59 3.16 -3.12
CA GLU A 59 2.78 1.70 -3.03
C GLU A 59 1.51 0.99 -2.49
N SER A 60 1.25 -0.24 -2.94
CA SER A 60 0.10 -1.09 -2.55
C SER A 60 0.36 -2.03 -1.37
N THR A 61 1.17 -1.63 -0.40
CA THR A 61 1.60 -2.50 0.73
C THR A 61 0.51 -2.77 1.77
N SER A 62 -0.43 -1.84 1.98
CA SER A 62 -1.58 -1.96 2.89
C SER A 62 -2.85 -1.44 2.22
N ASP A 63 -4.01 -1.45 2.88
CA ASP A 63 -5.23 -0.80 2.37
C ASP A 63 -5.34 0.68 2.84
N PHE A 64 -4.30 1.26 3.45
CA PHE A 64 -4.32 2.66 3.95
C PHE A 64 -4.43 3.72 2.83
N TRP A 65 -4.11 3.35 1.58
CA TRP A 65 -4.27 4.23 0.42
C TRP A 65 -5.72 4.41 -0.01
N VAL A 66 -6.65 3.53 0.39
CA VAL A 66 -8.06 3.56 -0.05
C VAL A 66 -8.74 4.91 0.20
N PRO A 67 -8.75 5.48 1.43
CA PRO A 67 -9.41 6.76 1.67
C PRO A 67 -8.73 7.93 0.92
N ILE A 68 -7.41 7.84 0.72
CA ILE A 68 -6.64 8.84 -0.02
C ILE A 68 -7.04 8.78 -1.50
N HIS A 69 -6.98 7.60 -2.11
CA HIS A 69 -7.42 7.36 -3.49
C HIS A 69 -8.85 7.87 -3.72
N ASP A 70 -9.80 7.50 -2.85
CA ASP A 70 -11.20 7.86 -3.02
C ASP A 70 -11.43 9.39 -2.92
N SER A 71 -10.60 10.10 -2.15
CA SER A 71 -10.61 11.58 -2.06
C SER A 71 -10.01 12.25 -3.30
N LEU A 72 -9.01 11.63 -3.94
CA LEU A 72 -8.20 12.23 -5.01
C LEU A 72 -8.64 11.85 -6.43
N ILE A 73 -9.21 10.66 -6.64
CA ILE A 73 -9.49 10.09 -7.98
C ILE A 73 -10.42 10.95 -8.85
N LYS A 74 -11.25 11.79 -8.24
CA LYS A 74 -12.14 12.74 -8.95
C LYS A 74 -11.45 14.02 -9.41
N HIS A 75 -10.25 14.30 -8.90
CA HIS A 75 -9.52 15.56 -9.14
C HIS A 75 -8.28 15.36 -10.00
N LEU A 76 -7.56 14.24 -9.83
CA LEU A 76 -6.39 13.91 -10.65
C LEU A 76 -6.15 12.40 -10.75
N PRO A 77 -5.40 11.96 -11.78
CA PRO A 77 -4.96 10.56 -11.89
C PRO A 77 -4.23 10.08 -10.64
N PHE A 78 -4.68 8.95 -10.09
CA PHE A 78 -4.08 8.30 -8.93
C PHE A 78 -3.66 6.87 -9.28
N ILE A 79 -2.37 6.55 -9.10
CA ILE A 79 -1.79 5.26 -9.44
C ILE A 79 -1.41 4.50 -8.17
N VAL A 80 -2.00 3.32 -8.01
CA VAL A 80 -1.61 2.36 -6.97
C VAL A 80 -0.59 1.39 -7.57
N GLY A 81 0.69 1.54 -7.24
CA GLY A 81 1.78 0.72 -7.79
C GLY A 81 1.96 -0.62 -7.07
N ASN A 82 2.46 -1.63 -7.79
CA ASN A 82 2.79 -2.92 -7.19
C ASN A 82 4.01 -2.80 -6.26
N ALA A 83 3.83 -3.18 -4.99
CA ALA A 83 4.86 -3.16 -3.97
C ALA A 83 6.14 -3.93 -4.33
N ARG A 84 6.00 -5.09 -5.00
CA ARG A 84 7.14 -5.91 -5.41
C ARG A 84 8.02 -5.16 -6.41
N ASP A 85 7.39 -4.51 -7.37
CA ASP A 85 8.10 -3.86 -8.48
C ASP A 85 8.74 -2.55 -7.99
N MET A 86 8.04 -1.80 -7.15
CA MET A 86 8.55 -0.56 -6.56
C MET A 86 9.75 -0.79 -5.62
N LYS A 87 9.76 -1.92 -4.90
CA LYS A 87 10.87 -2.27 -3.99
C LYS A 87 12.21 -2.51 -4.69
N ALA A 88 12.21 -2.81 -5.98
CA ALA A 88 13.45 -2.94 -6.75
C ALA A 88 14.23 -1.61 -6.85
N PHE A 89 13.55 -0.47 -6.67
CA PHE A 89 14.10 0.86 -6.84
C PHE A 89 14.48 1.57 -5.52
N THR A 90 14.19 0.96 -4.36
CA THR A 90 14.57 1.51 -3.05
C THR A 90 15.74 0.75 -2.44
N HIS A 91 16.83 1.46 -2.14
CA HIS A 91 18.02 0.91 -1.48
C HIS A 91 18.25 1.50 -0.08
N LYS A 92 17.65 2.65 0.23
CA LYS A 92 17.74 3.34 1.53
C LYS A 92 16.33 3.60 2.06
N LYS A 93 15.99 2.96 3.18
CA LYS A 93 14.64 2.98 3.78
C LYS A 93 14.44 4.19 4.71
N THR A 94 14.19 5.37 4.15
CA THR A 94 13.53 6.42 4.94
C THR A 94 12.25 6.81 4.23
N ASP A 95 11.21 7.11 5.01
CA ASP A 95 9.89 7.49 4.47
C ASP A 95 9.98 8.62 3.43
N LYS A 96 10.96 9.53 3.63
CA LYS A 96 11.24 10.64 2.72
C LYS A 96 11.84 10.21 1.39
N ILE A 97 12.74 9.22 1.41
CA ILE A 97 13.37 8.69 0.20
C ILE A 97 12.35 7.87 -0.57
N ASP A 98 11.54 7.06 0.13
CA ASP A 98 10.54 6.22 -0.51
C ASP A 98 9.49 7.05 -1.26
N SER A 99 8.97 8.13 -0.65
CA SER A 99 8.04 9.04 -1.34
C SER A 99 8.66 9.73 -2.56
N GLU A 100 9.95 10.10 -2.50
CA GLU A 100 10.68 10.70 -3.62
C GLU A 100 10.93 9.71 -4.77
N VAL A 101 11.28 8.45 -4.46
CA VAL A 101 11.44 7.39 -5.46
C VAL A 101 10.12 7.13 -6.17
N ILE A 102 9.01 7.06 -5.44
CA ILE A 102 7.67 6.88 -6.03
C ILE A 102 7.32 8.06 -6.97
N ALA A 103 7.60 9.30 -6.55
CA ALA A 103 7.37 10.47 -7.39
C ALA A 103 8.19 10.38 -8.69
N LYS A 104 9.47 10.03 -8.59
CA LYS A 104 10.35 9.87 -9.76
C LYS A 104 9.89 8.77 -10.71
N LEU A 105 9.41 7.64 -10.19
CA LEU A 105 8.86 6.57 -11.03
C LEU A 105 7.58 7.04 -11.75
N ALA A 106 6.72 7.78 -11.06
CA ALA A 106 5.49 8.32 -11.63
C ALA A 106 5.78 9.37 -12.71
N LEU A 107 6.73 10.29 -12.47
CA LEU A 107 7.17 11.30 -13.43
C LEU A 107 7.63 10.69 -14.76
N ASN A 108 8.26 9.52 -14.71
CA ASN A 108 8.77 8.83 -15.89
C ASN A 108 7.80 7.79 -16.47
N GLY A 109 6.56 7.70 -15.95
CA GLY A 109 5.58 6.71 -16.39
C GLY A 109 5.98 5.25 -16.13
N MET A 110 6.86 5.00 -15.16
CA MET A 110 7.42 3.68 -14.85
C MET A 110 6.60 2.90 -13.81
N VAL A 111 5.54 3.50 -13.25
CA VAL A 111 4.68 2.81 -12.28
C VAL A 111 3.66 1.97 -13.02
N GLN A 112 3.75 0.65 -12.88
CA GLN A 112 2.71 -0.26 -13.35
C GLN A 112 1.48 -0.16 -12.43
N PRO A 113 0.31 0.26 -12.96
CA PRO A 113 -0.89 0.42 -12.16
C PRO A 113 -1.45 -0.94 -11.74
N SER A 114 -1.63 -1.11 -10.43
CA SER A 114 -2.39 -2.21 -9.87
C SER A 114 -3.88 -2.00 -10.11
N ARG A 115 -4.61 -3.11 -10.27
CA ARG A 115 -6.07 -3.06 -10.37
C ARG A 115 -6.69 -2.55 -9.07
N VAL A 116 -7.31 -1.37 -9.12
CA VAL A 116 -8.18 -0.85 -8.06
C VAL A 116 -9.58 -1.42 -8.27
N PHE A 117 -10.11 -2.12 -7.28
CA PHE A 117 -11.46 -2.67 -7.34
C PHE A 117 -12.50 -1.61 -6.95
N PRO A 118 -13.71 -1.66 -7.53
CA PRO A 118 -14.84 -0.85 -7.08
C PRO A 118 -15.13 -1.02 -5.58
N ILE A 119 -15.74 -0.01 -4.97
CA ILE A 119 -15.94 0.04 -3.51
C ILE A 119 -16.68 -1.17 -2.94
N ASN A 120 -17.76 -1.60 -3.61
CA ASN A 120 -18.54 -2.78 -3.26
C ASN A 120 -17.74 -4.09 -3.31
N HIS A 121 -16.69 -4.17 -4.14
CA HIS A 121 -15.84 -5.37 -4.23
C HIS A 121 -14.67 -5.34 -3.24
N ARG A 122 -14.27 -4.16 -2.76
CA ARG A 122 -13.15 -4.00 -1.81
C ARG A 122 -13.47 -4.64 -0.46
N GLU A 123 -14.71 -4.54 0.02
CA GLU A 123 -15.15 -5.16 1.29
C GLU A 123 -15.01 -6.69 1.28
N TYR A 124 -15.47 -7.34 0.21
CA TYR A 124 -15.30 -8.79 0.04
C TYR A 124 -13.81 -9.20 0.05
N ARG A 125 -12.94 -8.39 -0.55
CA ARG A 125 -11.50 -8.66 -0.56
C ARG A 125 -10.89 -8.59 0.84
N SER A 126 -11.36 -7.65 1.68
CA SER A 126 -10.96 -7.55 3.08
C SER A 126 -11.35 -8.80 3.86
N TYR A 127 -12.58 -9.31 3.68
CA TYR A 127 -13.02 -10.56 4.31
C TYR A 127 -12.20 -11.78 3.85
N ILE A 128 -11.94 -11.92 2.55
CA ILE A 128 -11.13 -13.02 2.01
C ILE A 128 -9.69 -12.97 2.55
N ARG A 129 -9.08 -11.78 2.61
CA ARG A 129 -7.74 -11.58 3.19
C ARG A 129 -7.71 -11.92 4.68
N LEU A 130 -8.72 -11.48 5.43
CA LEU A 130 -8.86 -11.80 6.85
C LEU A 130 -8.97 -13.32 7.05
N ARG A 131 -9.87 -13.99 6.32
CA ARG A 131 -10.03 -15.44 6.36
C ARG A 131 -8.71 -16.15 6.06
N ARG A 132 -8.01 -15.77 4.99
CA ARG A 132 -6.70 -16.35 4.63
C ARG A 132 -5.69 -16.20 5.77
N LYS A 133 -5.61 -15.01 6.37
CA LYS A 133 -4.71 -14.73 7.50
C LYS A 133 -5.05 -15.58 8.74
N LEU A 134 -6.34 -15.71 9.06
CA LEU A 134 -6.80 -16.53 10.19
C LEU A 134 -6.52 -18.03 9.95
N VAL A 135 -6.75 -18.52 8.73
CA VAL A 135 -6.42 -19.91 8.37
C VAL A 135 -4.92 -20.16 8.48
N GLN A 136 -4.07 -19.25 8.00
CA GLN A 136 -2.62 -19.38 8.13
C GLN A 136 -2.21 -19.41 9.60
N LYS A 137 -2.70 -18.46 10.41
CA LYS A 137 -2.42 -18.42 11.86
C LYS A 137 -2.84 -19.69 12.57
N ARG A 138 -4.01 -20.25 12.24
CA ARG A 138 -4.47 -21.52 12.79
C ARG A 138 -3.48 -22.64 12.48
N THR A 139 -2.99 -22.71 11.24
CA THR A 139 -1.97 -23.69 10.85
C THR A 139 -0.65 -23.47 11.59
N ASP A 140 -0.20 -22.22 11.72
CA ASP A 140 1.04 -21.90 12.42
C ASP A 140 0.96 -22.32 13.90
N ILE A 141 -0.13 -21.98 14.60
CA ILE A 141 -0.38 -22.38 15.99
C ILE A 141 -0.48 -23.90 16.13
N LYS A 142 -1.16 -24.58 15.20
CA LYS A 142 -1.22 -26.04 15.18
C LYS A 142 0.19 -26.64 15.10
N ASN A 143 1.02 -26.15 14.18
CA ASN A 143 2.37 -26.64 13.98
C ASN A 143 3.26 -26.37 15.21
N GLU A 144 3.09 -25.21 15.84
CA GLU A 144 3.78 -24.87 17.10
C GLU A 144 3.40 -25.83 18.23
N ALA A 145 2.10 -26.11 18.40
CA ALA A 145 1.63 -27.09 19.38
C ALA A 145 2.18 -28.50 19.10
N HIS A 146 2.19 -28.93 17.83
CA HIS A 146 2.78 -30.20 17.43
C HIS A 146 4.27 -30.26 17.76
N ALA A 147 5.02 -29.17 17.53
CA ALA A 147 6.45 -29.12 17.82
C ALA A 147 6.74 -29.22 19.33
N VAL A 148 5.93 -28.58 20.18
CA VAL A 148 6.05 -28.66 21.64
C VAL A 148 5.65 -30.03 22.19
N LEU A 149 4.64 -30.68 21.61
CA LEU A 149 4.13 -31.99 22.07
C LEU A 149 4.91 -33.19 21.51
N ALA A 150 5.66 -33.02 20.42
CA ALA A 150 6.42 -34.10 19.80
C ALA A 150 7.43 -34.81 20.72
N PRO A 151 8.18 -34.13 21.62
CA PRO A 151 9.09 -34.77 22.57
C PRO A 151 8.38 -35.65 23.61
N GLU A 152 7.13 -35.34 23.95
CA GLU A 152 6.31 -36.10 24.91
C GLU A 152 5.69 -37.37 24.31
N MET A 153 6.05 -37.72 23.07
CA MET A 153 5.42 -38.78 22.26
C MET A 153 3.88 -38.66 22.14
N PHE A 154 3.33 -37.47 22.39
CA PHE A 154 1.92 -37.20 22.22
C PHE A 154 1.66 -36.91 20.73
N ASN A 155 0.95 -37.83 20.05
CA ASN A 155 0.56 -37.62 18.65
C ASN A 155 -0.90 -37.16 18.57
N PRO A 156 -1.17 -35.85 18.46
CA PRO A 156 -2.53 -35.32 18.40
C PRO A 156 -3.30 -35.73 17.14
N ASN A 157 -2.67 -36.38 16.16
CA ASN A 157 -3.36 -36.95 15.00
C ASN A 157 -3.94 -38.36 15.25
N LEU A 158 -3.66 -38.99 16.40
CA LEU A 158 -4.21 -40.32 16.75
C LEU A 158 -5.62 -40.27 17.35
N THR A 159 -6.17 -39.09 17.66
CA THR A 159 -7.53 -38.94 18.21
C THR A 159 -8.64 -38.96 17.17
N GLU A 160 -8.33 -38.84 15.87
CA GLU A 160 -9.33 -39.00 14.79
C GLU A 160 -9.55 -40.46 14.36
N ALA A 161 -8.79 -41.43 14.89
CA ALA A 161 -8.80 -42.82 14.43
C ALA A 161 -9.71 -43.79 15.22
N HIS A 162 -10.49 -43.33 16.22
CA HIS A 162 -11.29 -44.23 17.08
C HIS A 162 -12.79 -43.87 17.20
N ILE A 163 -13.38 -43.23 16.18
CA ILE A 163 -14.84 -43.11 16.07
C ILE A 163 -15.30 -43.76 14.76
N LEU A 164 -15.26 -45.09 14.72
CA LEU A 164 -16.15 -45.97 13.95
C LEU A 164 -16.24 -47.31 14.70
#